data_AF-A0A6G1RIN2-F1
#
_entry.id   AF-A0A6G1RIN2-F1
#
_cell.length_a   1.000
_cell.length_b   1.000
_cell.length_c   1.000
_cell.angle_alpha   90.00
_cell.angle_beta   90.00
_cell.angle_gamma   90.00
#
_symmetry.space_group_name_H-M   'P 1'
#
loop_
_entity.id
_entity.type
_entity.pdbx_description
1 polymer ?
#
loop_
_entity_poly.entity_id
_entity_poly.type
_entity_poly.pdbx_seq_one_letter_code
_entity_poly.pdbx_strand_id
1 'polypeptide(L)'
;GEAALGAAVHRMWGVTLGILAVSGAVFVNGKEMTNQLPAVTSGSTVTFDMEVVQLGPSSIEGGNFKLRVTISSNNREVVFDWVLDQCCVSLYFGCSFSYPGWKVLVF
;
A
#
# COMPACT_ATOMS: atom_id res chain seq x y z
N GLY A 1 -16.84 -19.80 8.55
CA GLY A 1 -15.63 -20.06 7.77
C GLY A 1 -15.42 -18.86 6.90
N GLU A 2 -14.64 -17.90 7.38
CA GLU A 2 -14.28 -16.69 6.63
C GLU A 2 -13.14 -16.05 7.41
N ALA A 3 -11.91 -16.21 6.92
CA ALA A 3 -10.74 -15.56 7.46
C ALA A 3 -9.78 -15.34 6.29
N ALA A 4 -10.10 -14.36 5.45
CA ALA A 4 -9.21 -13.91 4.41
C ALA A 4 -8.20 -12.95 5.05
N LEU A 5 -7.02 -13.45 5.38
CA LEU A 5 -5.92 -12.59 5.79
C LEU A 5 -5.42 -11.79 4.61
N GLY A 6 -5.51 -10.48 4.76
CA GLY A 6 -4.96 -9.53 3.81
C GLY A 6 -3.45 -9.65 3.72
N ALA A 7 -2.91 -9.50 2.50
CA ALA A 7 -1.49 -9.26 2.30
C ALA A 7 -1.17 -7.88 2.90
N ALA A 8 -0.90 -7.84 4.21
CA ALA A 8 -0.50 -6.63 4.88
C ALA A 8 1.02 -6.48 4.80
N VAL A 9 1.47 -5.36 4.23
CA VAL A 9 2.80 -4.79 4.50
C VAL A 9 2.82 -4.46 5.99
N HIS A 10 3.22 -5.42 6.82
CA HIS A 10 3.18 -5.26 8.27
C HIS A 10 4.41 -4.51 8.75
N ARG A 11 4.14 -3.44 9.50
CA ARG A 11 5.04 -2.55 10.23
C ARG A 11 6.33 -3.22 10.73
N MET A 12 7.46 -2.72 10.24
CA MET A 12 8.62 -2.45 11.09
C MET A 12 8.64 -0.94 11.31
N TRP A 13 8.28 -0.49 12.52
CA TRP A 13 8.52 0.86 13.06
C TRP A 13 7.96 2.08 12.31
N GLY A 14 6.63 2.31 12.37
CA GLY A 14 6.10 3.68 12.47
C GLY A 14 5.30 4.27 11.30
N VAL A 15 5.22 3.64 10.12
CA VAL A 15 4.43 4.20 9.00
C VAL A 15 3.76 3.05 8.22
N THR A 16 2.45 3.10 7.96
CA THR A 16 1.70 2.01 7.27
C THR A 16 1.21 2.47 5.90
N LEU A 17 1.83 1.96 4.83
CA LEU A 17 1.38 2.17 3.46
C LEU A 17 0.34 1.13 3.05
N GLY A 18 -0.68 1.59 2.31
CA GLY A 18 -1.33 0.87 1.21
C GLY A 18 -1.47 -0.64 1.38
N ILE A 19 -2.22 -1.10 2.37
CA ILE A 19 -2.51 -2.54 2.47
C ILE A 19 -3.53 -2.87 1.39
N LEU A 20 -3.19 -3.77 0.48
CA LEU A 20 -4.18 -4.46 -0.33
C LEU A 20 -4.53 -5.78 0.38
N ALA A 21 -5.74 -5.86 0.93
CA ALA A 21 -6.25 -7.13 1.39
C ALA A 21 -6.47 -8.06 0.20
N VAL A 22 -6.39 -9.38 0.42
CA VAL A 22 -6.72 -10.39 -0.58
C VAL A 22 -8.14 -10.19 -1.14
N SER A 23 -9.05 -9.62 -0.34
CA SER A 23 -10.41 -9.25 -0.75
C SER A 23 -10.48 -8.08 -1.73
N GLY A 24 -9.40 -7.30 -1.90
CA GLY A 24 -9.38 -6.07 -2.70
C GLY A 24 -9.49 -4.77 -1.89
N ALA A 25 -9.68 -4.85 -0.57
CA ALA A 25 -9.76 -3.65 0.28
C ALA A 25 -8.40 -2.93 0.36
N VAL A 26 -8.42 -1.60 0.24
CA VAL A 26 -7.23 -0.74 0.28
C VAL A 26 -7.21 0.04 1.60
N PHE A 27 -6.08 0.06 2.31
CA PHE A 27 -5.93 0.82 3.56
C PHE A 27 -4.80 1.84 3.47
N VAL A 28 -5.06 3.05 3.98
CA VAL A 28 -4.07 4.13 4.08
C VAL A 28 -3.94 4.53 5.54
N ASN A 29 -2.73 4.45 6.10
CA ASN A 29 -2.47 4.71 7.52
C ASN A 29 -3.40 3.92 8.47
N GLY A 30 -3.76 2.68 8.08
CA GLY A 30 -4.66 1.81 8.85
C GLY A 30 -6.16 2.08 8.69
N LYS A 31 -6.54 3.08 7.89
CA LYS A 31 -7.95 3.36 7.57
C LYS A 31 -8.32 2.77 6.22
N GLU A 32 -9.42 2.01 6.18
CA GLU A 32 -9.95 1.45 4.94
C GLU A 32 -10.48 2.56 4.01
N MET A 33 -10.19 2.42 2.73
CA MET A 33 -10.69 3.28 1.66
C MET A 33 -11.99 2.72 1.08
N THR A 34 -12.87 3.60 0.62
CA THR A 34 -14.14 3.20 -0.01
C THR A 34 -13.92 2.59 -1.39
N ASN A 35 -12.90 3.05 -2.12
CA ASN A 35 -12.52 2.48 -3.40
C ASN A 35 -11.70 1.21 -3.17
N GLN A 36 -12.24 0.09 -3.64
CA GLN A 36 -11.61 -1.22 -3.56
C GLN A 36 -11.12 -1.70 -4.92
N LEU A 37 -10.12 -2.57 -4.93
CA LEU A 37 -9.67 -3.35 -6.07
C LEU A 37 -10.44 -4.68 -6.15
N PRO A 38 -10.35 -5.42 -7.26
CA PRO A 38 -10.84 -6.79 -7.32
C PRO A 38 -10.02 -7.68 -6.37
N ALA A 39 -10.65 -8.73 -5.85
CA ALA A 39 -9.97 -9.72 -5.03
C ALA A 39 -8.78 -10.36 -5.78
N VAL A 40 -7.70 -10.58 -5.05
CA VAL A 40 -6.46 -11.19 -5.56
C VAL A 40 -6.64 -12.70 -5.63
N THR A 41 -6.36 -13.28 -6.80
CA THR A 41 -6.36 -14.73 -7.01
C THR A 41 -5.01 -15.18 -7.58
N SER A 42 -4.77 -16.49 -7.69
CA SER A 42 -3.53 -17.01 -8.27
C SER A 42 -3.32 -16.47 -9.69
N GLY A 43 -2.18 -15.82 -9.92
CA GLY A 43 -1.85 -15.18 -11.20
C GLY A 43 -2.21 -13.69 -11.28
N SER A 44 -2.94 -13.14 -10.29
CA SER A 44 -3.11 -11.69 -10.17
C SER A 44 -1.75 -11.01 -9.95
N THR A 45 -1.58 -9.85 -10.58
CA THR A 45 -0.44 -8.96 -10.36
C THR A 45 -0.95 -7.70 -9.66
N VAL A 46 -0.20 -7.25 -8.66
CA VAL A 46 -0.47 -6.00 -7.95
C VAL A 46 0.73 -5.09 -8.16
N THR A 47 0.51 -3.89 -8.70
CA THR A 47 1.58 -2.90 -8.86
C THR A 47 1.38 -1.73 -7.90
N PHE A 48 2.49 -1.15 -7.47
CA PHE A 48 2.52 0.04 -6.64
C PHE A 48 3.39 1.07 -7.35
N ASP A 49 2.76 2.11 -7.87
CA ASP A 49 3.45 3.26 -8.47
C ASP A 49 3.36 4.44 -7.52
N MET A 50 4.47 5.15 -7.34
CA MET A 50 4.57 6.26 -6.39
C MET A 50 5.22 7.47 -7.03
N GLU A 51 4.55 8.62 -6.90
CA GLU A 51 5.05 9.90 -7.41
C GLU A 51 5.07 10.94 -6.29
N VAL A 52 6.12 11.76 -6.24
CA VAL A 52 6.20 12.85 -5.27
C VAL A 52 5.25 13.97 -5.69
N VAL A 53 4.30 14.31 -4.82
CA VAL A 53 3.42 15.47 -5.01
C VAL A 53 4.15 16.67 -4.43
N GLN A 54 4.75 17.48 -5.30
CA GLN A 54 5.63 18.58 -4.89
C GLN A 54 4.88 19.61 -4.04
N LEU A 55 5.20 19.67 -2.75
CA LEU A 55 4.67 20.65 -1.80
C LEU A 55 5.75 21.68 -1.48
N GLY A 56 5.88 22.71 -2.32
CA GLY A 56 6.70 23.90 -2.02
C GLY A 56 8.16 23.60 -1.66
N PRO A 57 8.90 24.59 -1.13
CA PRO A 57 10.29 24.36 -0.70
C PRO A 57 10.28 23.32 0.42
N SER A 58 10.97 22.20 0.18
CA SER A 58 11.20 21.15 1.15
C SER A 58 11.92 21.72 2.36
N SER A 59 11.19 22.05 3.43
CA SER A 59 11.82 22.27 4.71
C SER A 59 12.31 20.90 5.18
N ILE A 60 13.62 20.68 5.03
CA ILE A 60 14.37 19.56 5.62
C ILE A 60 14.12 19.46 7.14
N GLU A 61 13.54 20.51 7.73
CA GLU A 61 13.14 20.63 9.14
C GLU A 61 11.62 20.46 9.36
N GLY A 62 11.04 19.32 8.97
CA GLY A 62 9.73 18.89 9.51
C GLY A 62 8.49 19.26 8.69
N GLY A 63 8.59 19.29 7.36
CA GLY A 63 7.43 19.41 6.47
C GLY A 63 6.79 18.06 6.14
N ASN A 64 5.45 18.02 6.07
CA ASN A 64 4.70 16.85 5.60
C ASN A 64 5.09 16.49 4.16
N PHE A 65 5.60 15.27 3.95
CA PHE A 65 5.94 14.74 2.63
C PHE A 65 4.73 14.04 2.04
N LYS A 66 4.40 14.30 0.78
CA LYS A 66 3.19 13.77 0.15
C LYS A 66 3.54 12.96 -1.09
N LEU A 67 3.14 11.69 -1.08
CA LEU A 67 3.23 10.78 -2.22
C LEU A 67 1.85 10.61 -2.83
N ARG A 68 1.76 10.53 -4.15
CA ARG A 68 0.62 9.97 -4.85
C ARG A 68 0.91 8.51 -5.10
N VAL A 69 0.07 7.64 -4.57
CA VAL A 69 0.22 6.20 -4.68
C VAL A 69 -0.90 5.69 -5.58
N THR A 70 -0.51 4.96 -6.62
CA THR A 70 -1.42 4.21 -7.48
C THR A 70 -1.22 2.73 -7.20
N ILE A 71 -2.28 2.05 -6.77
CA ILE A 71 -2.30 0.61 -6.64
C ILE A 71 -3.14 0.05 -7.78
N SER A 72 -2.53 -0.76 -8.64
CA SER A 72 -3.22 -1.44 -9.73
C SER A 72 -3.33 -2.93 -9.48
N SER A 73 -4.46 -3.53 -9.85
CA SER A 73 -4.65 -4.98 -9.88
C SER A 73 -5.82 -5.34 -10.78
N ASN A 74 -5.65 -6.38 -11.61
CA ASN A 74 -6.70 -6.93 -12.47
C ASN A 74 -7.46 -5.84 -13.29
N ASN A 75 -6.72 -4.93 -13.93
CA ASN A 75 -7.23 -3.79 -14.74
C ASN A 75 -8.07 -2.75 -13.98
N ARG A 76 -7.98 -2.71 -12.65
CA ARG A 76 -8.54 -1.64 -11.82
C ARG A 76 -7.43 -0.95 -11.06
N GLU A 77 -7.62 0.34 -10.81
CA GLU A 77 -6.68 1.17 -10.08
C GLU A 77 -7.38 1.93 -8.96
N VAL A 78 -6.64 2.14 -7.88
CA VAL A 78 -7.00 3.08 -6.81
C VAL A 78 -5.83 4.03 -6.63
N VAL A 79 -6.11 5.32 -6.75
CA VAL A 79 -5.13 6.39 -6.57
C VAL A 79 -5.47 7.15 -5.29
N PHE A 80 -4.47 7.37 -4.44
CA PHE A 80 -4.63 8.19 -3.24
C PHE A 80 -3.37 8.98 -2.92
N ASP A 81 -3.57 10.09 -2.25
CA ASP A 81 -2.48 10.87 -1.70
C ASP A 81 -2.14 10.37 -0.29
N TRP A 82 -0.90 9.94 -0.10
CA TRP A 82 -0.34 9.49 1.17
C TRP A 82 0.56 10.56 1.77
N VAL A 83 0.17 11.06 2.94
CA VAL A 83 0.96 12.03 3.70
C VAL A 83 1.82 11.29 4.73
N LEU A 84 3.10 11.59 4.70
CA LEU A 84 4.17 11.05 5.53
C LEU A 84 4.72 12.17 6.42
N ASP A 85 4.98 11.82 7.67
CA ASP A 85 5.56 12.76 8.65
C ASP A 85 7.07 13.00 8.40
N GLN A 86 7.69 12.18 7.55
CA GLN A 86 9.11 12.26 7.21
C GLN A 86 9.33 12.03 5.72
N CYS A 87 10.31 12.72 5.15
CA CYS A 87 10.78 12.43 3.80
C CYS A 87 11.54 11.08 3.80
N CYS A 88 11.13 10.15 2.95
CA CYS A 88 11.78 8.84 2.83
C CYS A 88 12.42 8.71 1.45
N VAL A 89 13.70 8.37 1.40
CA VAL A 89 14.42 8.03 0.15
C VAL A 89 14.11 6.62 -0.35
N SER A 90 13.64 5.75 0.54
CA SER A 90 13.31 4.36 0.27
C SER A 90 12.22 3.90 1.23
N LEU A 91 11.38 2.97 0.77
CA LEU A 91 10.31 2.38 1.56
C LEU A 91 10.49 0.86 1.61
N TYR A 92 10.05 0.24 2.69
CA TYR A 92 9.96 -1.22 2.78
C TYR A 92 8.68 -1.71 2.11
N PHE A 93 8.75 -2.88 1.48
CA PHE A 93 7.58 -3.67 1.14
C PHE A 93 7.52 -4.89 2.06
N GLY A 94 6.34 -5.48 2.19
CA GLY A 94 6.12 -6.67 3.00
C GLY A 94 4.79 -7.33 2.66
N CYS A 95 4.66 -8.59 3.05
CA CYS A 95 3.38 -9.28 2.99
C CYS A 95 3.23 -10.15 4.23
N SER A 96 1.99 -10.38 4.64
CA SER A 96 1.66 -11.21 5.79
C SER A 96 0.42 -12.01 5.44
N PHE A 97 0.42 -13.30 5.79
CA PHE A 97 -0.70 -14.20 5.60
C PHE A 97 -0.72 -15.12 6.81
N SER A 98 -1.84 -15.23 7.53
CA SER A 98 -1.88 -16.12 8.70
C SER A 98 -2.41 -17.53 8.44
N TYR A 99 -2.74 -17.84 7.18
CA TYR A 99 -2.85 -19.23 6.72
C TYR A 99 -1.71 -19.57 5.76
N PRO A 100 -1.20 -20.82 5.79
CA PRO A 100 -0.17 -21.27 4.86
C PRO A 100 -0.74 -21.43 3.43
N GLY A 101 0.16 -21.56 2.45
CA GLY A 101 -0.17 -21.85 1.05
C GLY A 101 -0.05 -20.65 0.10
N TRP A 102 0.08 -19.44 0.63
CA TRP A 102 0.35 -18.24 -0.16
C TRP A 102 1.76 -18.26 -0.74
N LYS A 103 1.88 -17.89 -2.01
CA LYS A 103 3.15 -17.68 -2.71
C LYS A 103 3.11 -16.33 -3.39
N VAL A 104 4.07 -15.48 -3.07
CA VAL A 104 4.21 -14.14 -3.64
C VAL A 104 5.57 -14.05 -4.30
N LEU A 105 5.58 -13.60 -5.55
CA LEU A 105 6.78 -13.24 -6.29
C LEU A 105 6.85 -11.72 -6.36
N VAL A 106 8.03 -11.16 -6.13
CA VAL A 106 8.27 -9.71 -6.17
C VAL A 106 9.34 -9.42 -7.22
N PHE A 107 9.10 -8.37 -8.01
CA PHE A 107 9.97 -7.88 -9.07
C PHE A 107 10.45 -6.47 -8.76
#